data_AF-A0A8T2X9J4-F1
#
_entry.id   AF-A0A8T2X9J4-F1
#
_cell.length_a   1.000
_cell.length_b   1.000
_cell.length_c   1.000
_cell.angle_alpha   90.00
_cell.angle_beta   90.00
_cell.angle_gamma   90.00
#
_symmetry.space_group_name_H-M   'P 1'
#
loop_
_entity.id
_entity.type
_entity.pdbx_description
1 polymer ?
#
loop_
_entity_poly.entity_id
_entity_poly.type
_entity_poly.pdbx_seq_one_letter_code
_entity_poly.pdbx_strand_id
1 'polypeptide(L)'
;MAKQCLPFLLSLQVSLRLAAAHYTVKFLPGFQGPPPFHLETGYVGVDDAEDVQLFYYFIKSQRNPKEDPLLLWLTGGPGCSSFTGLAFEIGPINFEEKEYNGSLPTWVLNPYSWTQWLKDHQEFLSNPVYIAGDSYSGIIVPAVAQKISNGNSDGIKPQINLKGYILGNPITDPTFDFNSRIPFAHGMGLISDELYESLKKSCAGEYQTIKPSNAECLKNVEAFDK
;
A
#
# COMPACT_ATOMS: atom_id res chain seq x y z
N MET A 1 10.34 -23.62 -71.11
CA MET A 1 11.25 -23.65 -69.94
C MET A 1 10.91 -22.46 -69.06
N ALA A 2 10.71 -22.73 -67.77
CA ALA A 2 9.89 -21.94 -66.86
C ALA A 2 10.56 -20.64 -66.38
N LYS A 3 9.76 -19.57 -66.25
CA LYS A 3 10.10 -18.34 -65.54
C LYS A 3 9.84 -18.57 -64.05
N GLN A 4 10.87 -18.40 -63.24
CA GLN A 4 10.81 -18.54 -61.78
C GLN A 4 10.24 -17.25 -61.19
N CYS A 5 9.01 -17.30 -60.65
CA CYS A 5 8.47 -16.22 -59.82
C CYS A 5 9.09 -16.32 -58.42
N LEU A 6 9.81 -15.27 -58.02
CA LEU A 6 10.34 -15.10 -56.66
C LEU A 6 9.22 -14.51 -55.79
N PRO A 7 8.77 -15.17 -54.71
CA PRO A 7 7.78 -14.58 -53.82
C PRO A 7 8.49 -13.58 -52.91
N PHE A 8 8.11 -12.31 -53.01
CA PHE A 8 8.49 -11.27 -52.06
C PHE A 8 7.70 -11.53 -50.77
N LEU A 9 8.32 -12.23 -49.80
CA LEU A 9 7.79 -12.36 -48.45
C LEU A 9 7.87 -10.99 -47.79
N LEU A 10 6.74 -10.28 -47.78
CA LEU A 10 6.57 -9.07 -46.98
C LEU A 10 6.54 -9.51 -45.52
N SER A 11 7.68 -9.44 -44.82
CA SER A 11 7.73 -9.63 -43.38
C SER A 11 7.00 -8.45 -42.74
N LEU A 12 5.74 -8.63 -42.37
CA LEU A 12 5.04 -7.73 -41.47
C LEU A 12 5.71 -7.88 -40.10
N GLN A 13 6.76 -7.08 -39.84
CA GLN A 13 7.27 -6.89 -38.49
C GLN A 13 6.19 -6.13 -37.71
N VAL A 14 5.23 -6.86 -37.15
CA VAL A 14 4.40 -6.36 -36.07
C VAL A 14 5.36 -6.11 -34.92
N SER A 15 5.84 -4.87 -34.83
CA SER A 15 6.47 -4.38 -33.62
C SER A 15 5.38 -4.36 -32.57
N LEU A 16 5.27 -5.43 -31.76
CA LEU A 16 4.61 -5.33 -30.46
C LEU A 16 5.43 -4.34 -29.64
N ARG A 17 5.11 -3.05 -29.78
CA ARG A 17 5.42 -2.10 -28.73
C ARG A 17 4.46 -2.45 -27.60
N LEU A 18 4.95 -3.10 -26.56
CA LEU A 18 4.27 -3.06 -25.27
C LEU A 18 4.13 -1.58 -24.91
N ALA A 19 2.94 -1.03 -25.14
CA ALA A 19 2.61 0.30 -24.69
C ALA A 19 2.29 0.16 -23.20
N ALA A 20 3.28 0.44 -22.35
CA ALA A 20 2.98 0.72 -20.95
C ALA A 20 1.97 1.89 -20.94
N ALA A 21 0.71 1.59 -20.64
CA ALA A 21 -0.38 2.56 -20.63
C ALA A 21 -0.24 3.41 -19.37
N HIS A 22 0.59 4.44 -19.47
CA HIS A 22 0.74 5.47 -18.46
C HIS A 22 0.18 6.79 -19.01
N TYR A 23 -0.39 7.59 -18.11
CA TYR A 23 -0.98 8.87 -18.42
C TYR A 23 -0.56 9.87 -17.36
N THR A 24 0.13 10.93 -17.80
CA THR A 24 0.36 12.08 -16.93
C THR A 24 -0.95 12.86 -16.78
N VAL A 25 -1.47 12.92 -15.55
CA VAL A 25 -2.72 13.62 -15.23
C VAL A 25 -2.51 15.13 -15.36
N LYS A 26 -3.12 15.72 -16.40
CA LYS A 26 -3.08 17.18 -16.64
C LYS A 26 -4.23 17.94 -16.00
N PHE A 27 -5.34 17.25 -15.74
CA PHE A 27 -6.54 17.80 -15.14
C PHE A 27 -7.12 16.76 -14.18
N LEU A 28 -7.40 17.20 -12.95
CA LEU A 28 -8.02 16.38 -11.91
C LEU A 28 -9.23 17.15 -11.38
N PRO A 29 -10.47 16.63 -11.53
CA PRO A 29 -11.66 17.30 -11.01
C PRO A 29 -11.50 17.65 -9.54
N GLY A 30 -11.84 18.88 -9.16
CA GLY A 30 -11.65 19.42 -7.81
C GLY A 30 -10.46 20.38 -7.67
N PHE A 31 -9.56 20.47 -8.66
CA PHE A 31 -8.54 21.53 -8.76
C PHE A 31 -8.98 22.65 -9.71
N GLN A 32 -8.67 23.91 -9.36
CA GLN A 32 -8.77 25.04 -10.28
C GLN A 32 -7.51 25.10 -11.16
N GLY A 33 -7.48 24.28 -12.22
CA GLY A 33 -6.35 24.17 -13.14
C GLY A 33 -5.56 22.86 -12.99
N PRO A 34 -4.34 22.77 -13.54
CA PRO A 34 -3.49 21.59 -13.40
C PRO A 34 -3.13 21.31 -11.94
N PRO A 35 -2.92 20.03 -11.55
CA PRO A 35 -2.46 19.70 -10.21
C PRO A 35 -1.11 20.38 -9.90
N PRO A 36 -0.88 20.86 -8.66
CA PRO A 36 0.36 21.54 -8.27
C PRO A 36 1.56 20.59 -8.07
N PHE A 37 1.39 19.30 -8.40
CA PHE A 37 2.41 18.27 -8.36
C PHE A 37 2.26 17.36 -9.58
N HIS A 38 3.34 16.66 -9.93
CA HIS A 38 3.27 15.68 -11.02
C HIS A 38 2.57 14.40 -10.53
N LEU A 39 1.45 14.08 -11.17
CA LEU A 39 0.72 12.83 -11.00
C LEU A 39 0.70 12.06 -12.32
N GLU A 40 1.11 10.81 -12.25
CA GLU A 40 0.99 9.83 -13.32
C GLU A 40 0.14 8.66 -12.84
N THR A 41 -0.68 8.12 -13.73
CA THR A 41 -1.48 6.92 -13.47
C THR A 41 -1.31 5.94 -14.61
N GLY A 42 -1.38 4.65 -14.33
CA GLY A 42 -1.32 3.65 -15.37
C GLY A 42 -1.61 2.25 -14.88
N TYR A 43 -1.42 1.28 -15.76
CA TYR A 43 -1.57 -0.14 -15.49
C TYR A 43 -0.24 -0.87 -15.70
N VAL A 44 0.03 -1.86 -14.84
CA VAL A 44 1.18 -2.77 -14.95
C VAL A 44 0.66 -4.21 -14.92
N GLY A 45 0.99 -5.00 -15.94
CA GLY A 45 0.73 -6.44 -15.96
C GLY A 45 1.59 -7.17 -14.93
N VAL A 46 1.00 -8.12 -14.21
CA VAL A 46 1.69 -8.87 -13.13
C VAL A 46 1.83 -10.37 -13.39
N ASP A 47 1.36 -10.82 -14.54
CA ASP A 47 1.47 -12.18 -15.04
C ASP A 47 2.03 -12.17 -16.47
N ASP A 48 2.59 -13.30 -16.91
CA ASP A 48 3.26 -13.41 -18.21
C ASP A 48 2.32 -13.14 -19.40
N ALA A 49 1.02 -13.38 -19.22
CA ALA A 49 -0.02 -13.11 -20.22
C ALA A 49 -0.59 -11.68 -20.16
N GLU A 50 -0.24 -10.91 -19.12
CA GLU A 50 -0.82 -9.61 -18.78
C GLU A 50 -2.36 -9.61 -18.62
N ASP A 51 -2.95 -10.77 -18.30
CA ASP A 51 -4.38 -10.91 -18.02
C ASP A 51 -4.76 -10.22 -16.71
N VAL A 52 -3.80 -10.07 -15.79
CA VAL A 52 -3.97 -9.38 -14.51
C VAL A 52 -3.16 -8.08 -14.53
N GLN A 53 -3.86 -6.96 -14.36
CA GLN A 53 -3.25 -5.64 -14.35
C GLN A 53 -3.50 -4.91 -13.04
N LEU A 54 -2.45 -4.31 -12.49
CA LEU A 54 -2.53 -3.43 -11.33
C LEU A 54 -2.53 -1.97 -11.76
N PHE A 55 -3.52 -1.22 -11.30
CA PHE A 55 -3.57 0.23 -11.46
C PHE A 55 -2.67 0.91 -10.42
N TYR A 56 -1.93 1.95 -10.81
CA TYR A 56 -1.07 2.71 -9.90
C TYR A 56 -1.29 4.23 -9.99
N TYR A 57 -0.93 4.90 -8.88
CA TYR A 57 -0.72 6.34 -8.81
C TYR A 57 0.76 6.59 -8.53
N PHE A 58 1.43 7.37 -9.37
CA PHE A 58 2.82 7.75 -9.20
C PHE A 58 2.93 9.27 -9.06
N ILE A 59 3.40 9.72 -7.89
CA ILE A 59 3.60 11.12 -7.59
C ILE A 59 5.08 11.37 -7.44
N LYS A 60 5.63 12.29 -8.24
CA LYS A 60 7.05 12.65 -8.12
C LYS A 60 7.27 13.48 -6.86
N SER A 61 8.44 13.31 -6.27
CA SER A 61 8.92 14.21 -5.24
C SER A 61 8.90 15.67 -5.73
N GLN A 62 8.55 16.57 -4.82
CA GLN A 62 8.49 18.01 -5.07
C GLN A 62 9.85 18.71 -4.83
N ARG A 63 10.91 17.95 -4.51
CA ARG A 63 12.29 18.45 -4.30
C ARG A 63 13.19 18.16 -5.50
N ASN A 64 13.72 16.94 -5.60
CA ASN A 64 14.54 16.47 -6.72
C ASN A 64 14.20 15.01 -7.07
N PRO A 65 13.19 14.78 -7.94
CA PRO A 65 12.71 13.43 -8.26
C PRO A 65 13.72 12.54 -9.00
N LYS A 66 14.91 13.04 -9.34
CA LYS A 66 16.01 12.24 -9.91
C LYS A 66 16.92 11.60 -8.86
N GLU A 67 16.92 12.14 -7.64
CA GLU A 67 17.80 11.70 -6.53
C GLU A 67 17.02 11.20 -5.33
N ASP A 68 15.77 11.67 -5.19
CA ASP A 68 14.90 11.33 -4.08
C ASP A 68 14.51 9.84 -4.06
N PRO A 69 14.35 9.24 -2.86
CA PRO A 69 13.86 7.88 -2.68
C PRO A 69 12.59 7.55 -3.46
N LEU A 70 12.48 6.29 -3.86
CA LEU A 70 11.21 5.70 -4.29
C LEU A 70 10.57 4.95 -3.12
N LEU A 71 9.34 5.31 -2.77
CA LEU A 71 8.51 4.56 -1.83
C LEU A 71 7.38 3.87 -2.60
N LEU A 72 7.26 2.56 -2.43
CA LEU A 72 6.05 1.84 -2.79
C LEU A 72 5.14 1.78 -1.55
N TRP A 73 3.92 2.31 -1.64
CA TRP A 73 2.93 2.26 -0.56
C TRP A 73 1.80 1.27 -0.86
N LEU A 74 1.57 0.33 0.05
CA LEU A 74 0.52 -0.69 -0.03
C LEU A 74 -0.42 -0.56 1.17
N THR A 75 -1.69 -0.20 0.94
CA THR A 75 -2.68 -0.21 2.01
C THR A 75 -3.18 -1.63 2.30
N GLY A 76 -3.42 -1.92 3.58
CA GLY A 76 -3.90 -3.22 4.05
C GLY A 76 -5.38 -3.55 3.75
N GLY A 77 -6.13 -3.97 4.78
CA GLY A 77 -7.50 -4.48 4.66
C GLY A 77 -7.63 -5.91 5.17
N PRO A 78 -7.61 -6.95 4.31
CA PRO A 78 -7.18 -6.97 2.89
C PRO A 78 -8.19 -6.42 1.89
N GLY A 79 -7.71 -5.97 0.72
CA GLY A 79 -8.54 -5.54 -0.41
C GLY A 79 -8.87 -4.04 -0.44
N CYS A 80 -8.36 -3.25 0.51
CA CYS A 80 -8.47 -1.80 0.47
C CYS A 80 -7.55 -1.24 -0.62
N SER A 81 -7.99 -0.17 -1.28
CA SER A 81 -7.18 0.50 -2.29
C SER A 81 -6.13 1.41 -1.64
N SER A 82 -4.89 1.37 -2.14
CA SER A 82 -3.84 2.36 -1.77
C SER A 82 -4.20 3.81 -2.09
N PHE A 83 -5.30 4.06 -2.81
CA PHE A 83 -5.86 5.40 -2.94
C PHE A 83 -6.25 6.00 -1.59
N THR A 84 -6.63 5.18 -0.62
CA THR A 84 -6.92 5.64 0.74
C THR A 84 -5.69 6.29 1.38
N GLY A 85 -4.52 5.64 1.30
CA GLY A 85 -3.27 6.24 1.77
C GLY A 85 -2.85 7.50 1.02
N LEU A 86 -3.23 7.61 -0.26
CA LEU A 86 -3.01 8.81 -1.05
C LEU A 86 -3.91 9.99 -0.65
N ALA A 87 -5.19 9.73 -0.34
CA ALA A 87 -6.21 10.77 -0.19
C ALA A 87 -6.65 11.06 1.25
N PHE A 88 -6.24 10.23 2.21
CA PHE A 88 -6.64 10.37 3.62
C PHE A 88 -5.48 10.22 4.61
N GLU A 89 -4.31 9.73 4.18
CA GLU A 89 -3.19 9.46 5.08
C GLU A 89 -1.97 10.33 4.73
N ILE A 90 -1.08 9.81 3.89
CA ILE A 90 0.26 10.37 3.69
C ILE A 90 0.42 11.12 2.38
N GLY A 91 -0.53 11.02 1.45
CA GLY A 91 -0.42 11.62 0.13
C GLY A 91 -0.62 13.15 0.12
N PRO A 92 -0.40 13.79 -1.04
CA PRO A 92 -0.36 15.26 -1.18
C PRO A 92 -1.73 15.94 -1.18
N ILE A 93 -2.82 15.16 -1.13
CA ILE A 93 -4.19 15.66 -1.21
C ILE A 93 -5.04 15.05 -0.11
N ASN A 94 -6.00 15.82 0.38
CA ASN A 94 -7.13 15.34 1.16
C ASN A 94 -8.43 15.82 0.53
N PHE A 95 -9.52 15.13 0.82
CA PHE A 95 -10.85 15.67 0.53
C PHE A 95 -11.14 16.86 1.45
N GLU A 96 -11.76 17.90 0.90
CA GLU A 96 -12.35 18.95 1.71
C GLU A 96 -13.53 18.38 2.51
N GLU A 97 -13.45 18.45 3.83
CA GLU A 97 -14.51 18.00 4.74
C GLU A 97 -15.70 18.98 4.70
N LYS A 98 -16.66 18.68 3.84
CA LYS A 98 -17.93 19.41 3.76
C LYS A 98 -19.08 18.44 3.50
N GLU A 99 -20.27 18.83 3.92
CA GLU A 99 -21.49 18.06 3.66
C GLU A 99 -21.69 17.89 2.15
N TYR A 100 -21.96 16.65 1.72
CA TYR A 100 -22.10 16.33 0.31
C TYR A 100 -23.40 16.95 -0.24
N ASN A 101 -23.23 17.92 -1.14
CA ASN A 101 -24.33 18.68 -1.74
C ASN A 101 -24.58 18.33 -3.22
N GLY A 102 -24.01 17.21 -3.70
CA GLY A 102 -24.11 16.81 -5.11
C GLY A 102 -23.06 17.42 -6.04
N SER A 103 -22.19 18.30 -5.53
CA SER A 103 -21.06 18.84 -6.30
C SER A 103 -19.86 17.89 -6.34
N LEU A 104 -18.92 18.16 -7.25
CA LEU A 104 -17.66 17.43 -7.32
C LEU A 104 -16.86 17.60 -6.01
N PRO A 105 -16.16 16.56 -5.55
CA PRO A 105 -15.26 16.69 -4.42
C PRO A 105 -14.20 17.76 -4.72
N THR A 106 -13.83 18.50 -3.68
CA THR A 106 -12.76 19.49 -3.74
C THR A 106 -11.56 18.96 -2.99
N TRP A 107 -10.37 19.24 -3.49
CA TRP A 107 -9.12 18.80 -2.87
C TRP A 107 -8.51 19.92 -2.05
N VAL A 108 -8.00 19.58 -0.87
CA VAL A 108 -7.08 20.42 -0.11
C VAL A 108 -5.69 19.79 -0.15
N LEU A 109 -4.64 20.62 -0.24
CA LEU A 109 -3.27 20.11 -0.23
C LEU A 109 -2.86 19.70 1.17
N ASN A 110 -2.18 18.56 1.27
CA ASN A 110 -1.58 18.10 2.53
C ASN A 110 -0.14 18.65 2.66
N PRO A 111 0.11 19.62 3.55
CA PRO A 111 1.46 20.16 3.74
C PRO A 111 2.42 19.15 4.39
N TYR A 112 1.90 18.12 5.07
CA TYR A 112 2.67 17.08 5.74
C TYR A 112 2.81 15.80 4.91
N SER A 113 2.50 15.88 3.61
CA SER A 113 2.62 14.70 2.75
C SER A 113 4.05 14.18 2.68
N TRP A 114 4.20 12.87 2.45
CA TRP A 114 5.50 12.22 2.26
C TRP A 114 6.38 12.89 1.20
N THR A 115 5.77 13.47 0.15
CA THR A 115 6.48 14.21 -0.91
C THR A 115 7.08 15.54 -0.44
N GLN A 116 6.55 16.11 0.65
CA GLN A 116 7.10 17.31 1.30
C GLN A 116 8.11 16.93 2.39
N TRP A 117 7.86 15.88 3.18
CA TRP A 117 8.73 15.42 4.27
C TRP A 117 10.20 15.22 3.85
N LEU A 118 10.45 14.75 2.62
CA LEU A 118 11.78 14.58 2.05
C LEU A 118 12.57 15.89 1.89
N LYS A 119 11.91 17.06 1.88
CA LYS A 119 12.60 18.36 1.87
C LYS A 119 13.37 18.61 3.16
N ASP A 120 12.82 18.12 4.28
CA ASP A 120 13.33 18.37 5.62
C ASP A 120 14.27 17.25 6.12
N HIS A 121 14.28 16.08 5.44
CA HIS A 121 15.04 14.89 5.85
C HIS A 121 16.02 14.45 4.75
N GLN A 122 17.01 15.31 4.50
CA GLN A 122 17.93 15.20 3.38
C GLN A 122 19.00 14.10 3.53
N GLU A 123 19.09 13.48 4.70
CA GLU A 123 20.00 12.38 4.98
C GLU A 123 19.61 11.05 4.30
N PHE A 124 18.37 10.93 3.76
CA PHE A 124 17.86 9.71 3.10
C PHE A 124 18.01 9.69 1.56
N LEU A 125 18.81 10.58 0.96
CA LEU A 125 18.66 11.04 -0.43
C LEU A 125 19.55 10.40 -1.53
N SER A 126 19.70 9.08 -1.59
CA SER A 126 20.49 8.44 -2.67
C SER A 126 19.75 7.33 -3.41
N ASN A 127 18.71 7.67 -4.19
CA ASN A 127 17.78 6.77 -4.89
C ASN A 127 17.60 5.37 -4.24
N PRO A 128 17.31 5.28 -2.94
CA PRO A 128 16.93 4.02 -2.31
C PRO A 128 15.48 3.66 -2.68
N VAL A 129 15.19 2.37 -2.75
CA VAL A 129 13.82 1.86 -2.79
C VAL A 129 13.44 1.43 -1.39
N TYR A 130 12.29 1.92 -0.91
CA TYR A 130 11.64 1.46 0.30
C TYR A 130 10.26 0.91 -0.04
N ILE A 131 9.87 -0.16 0.65
CA ILE A 131 8.53 -0.71 0.55
C ILE A 131 7.81 -0.36 1.86
N ALA A 132 6.62 0.20 1.79
CA ALA A 132 5.87 0.61 2.96
C ALA A 132 4.40 0.23 2.85
N GLY A 133 3.75 0.16 4.00
CA GLY A 133 2.33 -0.09 4.08
C GLY A 133 1.84 -0.17 5.52
N ASP A 134 0.54 -0.35 5.67
CA ASP A 134 -0.13 -0.36 6.94
C ASP A 134 -1.06 -1.58 7.11
N SER A 135 -1.50 -1.83 8.34
CA SER A 135 -2.55 -2.82 8.60
C SER A 135 -2.18 -4.22 8.07
N TYR A 136 -3.03 -4.86 7.26
CA TYR A 136 -2.78 -6.18 6.66
C TYR A 136 -1.51 -6.22 5.76
N SER A 137 -1.01 -5.07 5.30
CA SER A 137 0.25 -5.00 4.54
C SER A 137 1.47 -5.39 5.38
N GLY A 138 1.34 -5.51 6.70
CA GLY A 138 2.34 -6.16 7.56
C GLY A 138 2.72 -7.58 7.13
N ILE A 139 1.85 -8.28 6.39
CA ILE A 139 2.16 -9.58 5.78
C ILE A 139 2.78 -9.43 4.40
N ILE A 140 2.26 -8.52 3.57
CA ILE A 140 2.62 -8.37 2.16
C ILE A 140 3.97 -7.66 1.97
N VAL A 141 4.19 -6.56 2.68
CA VAL A 141 5.38 -5.72 2.54
C VAL A 141 6.67 -6.48 2.84
N PRO A 142 6.80 -7.25 3.95
CA PRO A 142 7.99 -8.06 4.18
C PRO A 142 8.20 -9.14 3.13
N ALA A 143 7.12 -9.76 2.63
CA ALA A 143 7.21 -10.78 1.58
C ALA A 143 7.74 -10.19 0.25
N VAL A 144 7.26 -9.00 -0.13
CA VAL A 144 7.75 -8.26 -1.30
C VAL A 144 9.22 -7.86 -1.13
N ALA A 145 9.57 -7.28 0.02
CA ALA A 145 10.96 -6.91 0.32
C ALA A 145 11.91 -8.12 0.27
N GLN A 146 11.48 -9.27 0.81
CA GLN A 146 12.24 -10.51 0.77
C GLN A 146 12.43 -11.01 -0.67
N LYS A 147 11.39 -10.97 -1.51
CA LYS A 147 11.47 -11.39 -2.92
C LYS A 147 12.44 -10.51 -3.71
N ILE A 148 12.42 -9.19 -3.47
CA ILE A 148 13.38 -8.26 -4.07
C ILE A 148 14.80 -8.57 -3.62
N SER A 149 15.01 -8.77 -2.31
CA SER A 149 16.32 -9.10 -1.73
C SER A 149 16.91 -10.39 -2.30
N ASN A 150 16.09 -11.44 -2.42
CA ASN A 150 16.50 -12.71 -3.02
C ASN A 150 16.85 -12.53 -4.50
N GLY A 151 15.99 -11.89 -5.28
CA GLY A 151 16.26 -11.64 -6.70
C GLY A 151 17.54 -10.84 -6.95
N ASN A 152 17.82 -9.84 -6.10
CA ASN A 152 19.09 -9.10 -6.14
C ASN A 152 20.31 -9.99 -5.87
N SER A 153 20.19 -10.90 -4.90
CA SER A 153 21.24 -11.86 -4.53
C SER A 153 21.48 -12.89 -5.63
N ASP A 154 20.41 -13.29 -6.32
CA ASP A 154 20.43 -14.20 -7.46
C ASP A 154 20.88 -13.50 -8.77
N GLY A 155 21.16 -12.20 -8.73
CA GLY A 155 21.63 -11.43 -9.89
C GLY A 155 20.55 -11.11 -10.92
N ILE A 156 19.26 -11.28 -10.58
CA ILE A 156 18.12 -10.95 -11.44
C ILE A 156 18.14 -9.45 -11.74
N LYS A 157 17.90 -9.09 -13.00
CA LYS A 157 17.88 -7.71 -13.49
C LYS A 157 16.45 -7.24 -13.78
N PRO A 158 16.14 -5.94 -13.59
CA PRO A 158 17.02 -4.91 -13.01
C PRO A 158 17.23 -5.14 -11.51
N GLN A 159 18.43 -4.81 -11.02
CA GLN A 159 18.67 -4.83 -9.57
C GLN A 159 18.00 -3.62 -8.93
N ILE A 160 17.31 -3.87 -7.82
CA ILE A 160 16.57 -2.84 -7.07
C ILE A 160 17.43 -2.43 -5.87
N ASN A 161 17.71 -1.13 -5.72
CA ASN A 161 18.46 -0.59 -4.58
C ASN A 161 17.61 -0.56 -3.29
N LEU A 162 17.12 -1.72 -2.86
CA LEU A 162 16.30 -1.87 -1.66
C LEU A 162 17.11 -1.51 -0.41
N LYS A 163 16.61 -0.58 0.40
CA LYS A 163 17.24 -0.21 1.69
C LYS A 163 16.48 -0.70 2.91
N GLY A 164 15.18 -0.98 2.76
CA GLY A 164 14.38 -1.50 3.85
C GLY A 164 12.89 -1.39 3.57
N TYR A 165 12.10 -1.60 4.61
CA TYR A 165 10.66 -1.44 4.57
C TYR A 165 10.13 -0.78 5.84
N ILE A 166 8.93 -0.20 5.75
CA ILE A 166 8.27 0.55 6.83
C ILE A 166 6.86 -0.02 7.03
N LEU A 167 6.47 -0.25 8.28
CA LEU A 167 5.14 -0.78 8.62
C LEU A 167 4.42 0.14 9.60
N GLY A 168 3.25 0.64 9.22
CA GLY A 168 2.36 1.42 10.09
C GLY A 168 1.27 0.53 10.67
N ASN A 169 1.21 0.39 12.01
CA ASN A 169 0.20 -0.43 12.69
C ASN A 169 -0.06 -1.81 12.01
N PRO A 170 0.99 -2.60 11.71
CA PRO A 170 0.85 -3.81 10.92
C PRO A 170 0.18 -4.96 11.69
N ILE A 171 -0.39 -5.91 10.94
CA ILE A 171 -0.50 -7.31 11.40
C ILE A 171 0.84 -8.01 11.11
N THR A 172 1.43 -8.62 12.13
CA THR A 172 2.72 -9.33 12.06
C THR A 172 2.61 -10.77 12.54
N ASP A 173 2.07 -10.96 13.74
CA ASP A 173 1.76 -12.26 14.31
C ASP A 173 0.33 -12.19 14.83
N PRO A 174 -0.65 -12.76 14.10
CA PRO A 174 -2.06 -12.67 14.48
C PRO A 174 -2.31 -13.10 15.93
N THR A 175 -1.70 -14.19 16.38
CA THR A 175 -1.93 -14.70 17.74
C THR A 175 -1.49 -13.68 18.78
N PHE A 176 -0.31 -13.10 18.62
CA PHE A 176 0.17 -12.04 19.49
C PHE A 176 -0.65 -10.75 19.36
N ASP A 177 -0.86 -10.28 18.13
CA ASP A 177 -1.52 -9.01 17.82
C ASP A 177 -2.96 -8.99 18.35
N PHE A 178 -3.74 -10.06 18.12
CA PHE A 178 -5.13 -10.14 18.59
C PHE A 178 -5.21 -10.35 20.10
N ASN A 179 -4.35 -11.18 20.70
CA ASN A 179 -4.34 -11.37 22.16
C ASN A 179 -3.91 -10.10 22.92
N SER A 180 -3.13 -9.22 22.28
CA SER A 180 -2.71 -7.93 22.87
C SER A 180 -3.84 -6.89 22.98
N ARG A 181 -4.97 -7.08 22.27
CA ARG A 181 -6.07 -6.10 22.23
C ARG A 181 -6.76 -5.90 23.57
N ILE A 182 -7.00 -6.98 24.31
CA ILE A 182 -7.63 -6.91 25.64
C ILE A 182 -6.75 -6.17 26.66
N PRO A 183 -5.46 -6.52 26.85
CA PRO A 183 -4.61 -5.75 27.76
C PRO A 183 -4.39 -4.31 27.27
N PHE A 184 -4.35 -4.06 25.96
CA PHE A 184 -4.33 -2.69 25.42
C PHE A 184 -5.59 -1.91 25.79
N ALA A 185 -6.78 -2.49 25.59
CA ALA A 185 -8.06 -1.87 25.93
C ALA A 185 -8.17 -1.56 27.43
N HIS A 186 -7.71 -2.47 28.29
CA HIS A 186 -7.64 -2.23 29.74
C HIS A 186 -6.68 -1.09 30.08
N GLY A 187 -5.46 -1.11 29.52
CA GLY A 187 -4.48 -0.04 29.73
C GLY A 187 -4.94 1.34 29.25
N MET A 188 -5.85 1.39 28.29
CA MET A 188 -6.50 2.61 27.79
C MET A 188 -7.80 2.97 28.52
N GLY A 189 -8.23 2.17 29.51
CA GLY A 189 -9.46 2.40 30.27
C GLY A 189 -10.76 2.17 29.48
N LEU A 190 -10.71 1.38 28.39
CA LEU A 190 -11.87 1.07 27.54
C LEU A 190 -12.74 -0.06 28.11
N ILE A 191 -12.20 -0.85 29.05
CA ILE A 191 -12.92 -1.90 29.77
C ILE A 191 -12.68 -1.79 31.27
N SER A 192 -13.62 -2.29 32.08
CA SER A 192 -13.48 -2.27 33.54
C SER A 192 -12.45 -3.28 34.04
N ASP A 193 -11.89 -3.01 35.23
CA ASP A 193 -11.01 -3.94 35.93
C ASP A 193 -11.69 -5.30 36.15
N GLU A 194 -13.00 -5.32 36.42
CA GLU A 194 -13.73 -6.57 36.64
C GLU A 194 -13.79 -7.41 35.36
N LEU A 195 -14.07 -6.79 34.21
CA LEU A 195 -14.09 -7.49 32.93
C LEU A 195 -12.69 -7.99 32.56
N TYR A 196 -11.65 -7.17 32.76
CA TYR A 196 -10.28 -7.54 32.46
C TYR A 196 -9.79 -8.72 33.32
N GLU A 197 -10.00 -8.69 34.63
CA GLU A 197 -9.60 -9.79 35.52
C GLU A 197 -10.40 -11.08 35.25
N SER A 198 -11.69 -10.94 34.89
CA SER A 198 -12.51 -12.06 34.45
C SER A 198 -11.95 -12.71 33.18
N LEU A 199 -11.65 -11.91 32.15
CA LEU A 199 -11.03 -12.35 30.89
C LEU A 199 -9.70 -13.06 31.15
N LYS A 200 -8.80 -12.43 31.89
CA LYS A 200 -7.48 -12.97 32.21
C LYS A 200 -7.56 -14.32 32.91
N LYS A 201 -8.48 -14.45 33.87
CA LYS A 201 -8.71 -15.70 34.61
C LYS A 201 -9.34 -16.79 33.74
N SER A 202 -10.39 -16.46 32.99
CA SER A 202 -11.12 -17.45 32.21
C SER A 202 -10.37 -17.92 30.96
N CYS A 203 -9.60 -17.04 30.34
CA CYS A 203 -8.96 -17.27 29.04
C CYS A 203 -7.47 -17.60 29.13
N ALA A 204 -6.82 -17.36 30.28
CA ALA A 204 -5.40 -17.65 30.52
C ALA A 204 -4.46 -17.02 29.47
N GLY A 205 -4.81 -15.84 28.94
CA GLY A 205 -4.03 -15.13 27.92
C GLY A 205 -4.31 -15.54 26.47
N GLU A 206 -5.18 -16.52 26.22
CA GLU A 206 -5.63 -16.91 24.88
C GLU A 206 -7.08 -16.48 24.65
N TYR A 207 -7.25 -15.38 23.94
CA TYR A 207 -8.52 -14.71 23.68
C TYR A 207 -9.02 -14.87 22.24
N GLN A 208 -8.19 -15.40 21.34
CA GLN A 208 -8.54 -15.53 19.92
C GLN A 208 -9.01 -16.96 19.59
N THR A 209 -8.18 -17.96 19.90
CA THR A 209 -8.44 -19.38 19.61
C THR A 209 -8.99 -20.07 20.85
N ILE A 210 -10.19 -19.67 21.24
CA ILE A 210 -10.83 -20.16 22.47
C ILE A 210 -11.40 -21.56 22.22
N LYS A 211 -11.11 -22.49 23.13
CA LYS A 211 -11.71 -23.84 23.09
C LYS A 211 -13.24 -23.73 23.25
N PRO A 212 -14.05 -24.38 22.42
CA PRO A 212 -15.52 -24.33 22.53
C PRO A 212 -16.07 -24.76 23.90
N SER A 213 -15.33 -25.61 24.62
CA SER A 213 -15.69 -26.05 25.98
C SER A 213 -15.48 -24.97 27.06
N ASN A 214 -14.73 -23.90 26.77
CA ASN A 214 -14.49 -22.81 27.70
C ASN A 214 -15.56 -21.72 27.55
N ALA A 215 -16.78 -22.07 27.95
CA ALA A 215 -17.95 -21.19 27.84
C ALA A 215 -17.80 -19.87 28.63
N GLU A 216 -17.06 -19.89 29.74
CA GLU A 216 -16.79 -18.68 30.53
C GLU A 216 -15.91 -17.69 29.77
N CYS A 217 -14.82 -18.16 29.16
CA CYS A 217 -13.96 -17.31 28.33
C CYS A 217 -14.71 -16.76 27.11
N LEU A 218 -15.46 -17.62 26.40
CA LEU A 218 -16.26 -17.19 25.25
C LEU A 218 -17.22 -16.06 25.62
N LYS A 219 -17.97 -16.21 26.72
CA LYS A 219 -18.89 -15.20 27.21
C LYS A 219 -18.19 -13.88 27.57
N ASN A 220 -17.01 -13.95 28.19
CA ASN A 220 -16.25 -12.76 28.55
C ASN A 220 -15.68 -12.04 27.33
N VAL A 221 -15.22 -12.78 26.32
CA VAL A 221 -14.75 -12.19 25.05
C VAL A 221 -15.91 -11.60 24.26
N GLU A 222 -17.08 -12.25 24.23
CA GLU A 222 -18.30 -11.65 23.68
C GLU A 222 -18.73 -10.36 24.40
N ALA A 223 -18.40 -10.21 25.70
CA ALA A 223 -18.66 -8.97 26.42
C ALA A 223 -17.65 -7.85 26.09
N PHE A 224 -16.42 -8.22 25.71
CA PHE A 224 -15.42 -7.29 25.20
C PHE A 224 -15.74 -6.80 23.77
N ASP A 225 -16.32 -7.65 22.93
CA ASP A 225 -16.63 -7.35 21.53
C ASP A 225 -17.91 -6.51 21.33
N LYS A 226 -18.68 -6.21 22.40
CA LYS A 226 -19.92 -5.42 22.37
C LYS A 226 -19.67 -3.93 22.55
#